data_AF-A9PI84-F1
#
_entry.id   AF-A9PI84-F1
#
_cell.length_a   1.000
_cell.length_b   1.000
_cell.length_c   1.000
_cell.angle_alpha   90.00
_cell.angle_beta   90.00
_cell.angle_gamma   90.00
#
_symmetry.space_group_name_H-M   'P 1'
#
loop_
_entity.id
_entity.type
_entity.pdbx_description
1 polymer ?
#
loop_
_entity_poly.entity_id
_entity_poly.type
_entity_poly.pdbx_seq_one_letter_code
_entity_poly.pdbx_strand_id
1 'polypeptide(L)' 'MYDIQTKKVNTLIRPDGTKKAYVRLTPDYDALDVANKIGII' A
#
# COMPACT_ATOMS: atom_id res chain seq x y z
N MET A 1 7.19 9.02 5.20
CA MET A 1 7.41 7.63 5.68
C MET A 1 7.99 6.74 4.59
N TYR A 2 7.52 6.81 3.33
CA TYR A 2 8.13 6.03 2.23
C TYR A 2 8.39 6.82 0.92
N ASP A 3 8.05 8.11 0.87
CA ASP A 3 8.19 8.99 -0.31
C ASP A 3 7.67 8.39 -1.63
N ILE A 4 6.52 7.71 -1.56
CA ILE A 4 5.85 7.08 -2.71
C ILE A 4 4.56 7.84 -2.99
N GLN A 5 4.32 8.14 -4.26
CA GLN A 5 3.04 8.73 -4.67
C GLN A 5 1.98 7.65 -4.86
N THR A 6 0.81 7.89 -4.26
CA THR A 6 -0.34 6.99 -4.35
C THR A 6 -1.44 7.64 -5.18
N LYS A 7 -2.01 6.89 -6.12
CA LYS A 7 -3.12 7.35 -6.95
C LYS A 7 -4.45 7.32 -6.20
N LYS A 8 -4.69 6.27 -5.40
CA LYS A 8 -5.94 6.11 -4.65
C LYS A 8 -5.71 5.17 -3.47
N VAL A 9 -6.40 5.44 -2.36
CA VAL A 9 -6.48 4.53 -1.21
C VAL A 9 -7.95 4.16 -0.98
N ASN A 10 -8.23 2.86 -0.94
CA ASN A 10 -9.54 2.34 -0.52
C ASN A 10 -9.36 1.63 0.82
N THR A 11 -10.22 1.92 1.80
CA THR A 11 -10.15 1.27 3.12
C THR A 11 -11.44 0.53 3.45
N LEU A 12 -11.32 -0.56 4.20
CA LEU A 12 -12.46 -1.24 4.83
C LEU A 12 -12.09 -1.64 6.26
N ILE A 13 -13.10 -1.74 7.12
CA ILE A 13 -12.94 -2.33 8.46
C ILE A 13 -13.17 -3.84 8.32
N ARG A 14 -12.20 -4.64 8.72
CA ARG A 14 -12.30 -6.11 8.71
C ARG A 14 -13.17 -6.58 9.89
N PRO A 15 -13.75 -7.79 9.81
CA PRO A 15 -14.52 -8.37 10.94
C PRO A 15 -13.72 -8.54 12.23
N ASP A 16 -12.39 -8.62 12.15
CA ASP A 16 -11.48 -8.65 13.32
C ASP A 16 -11.28 -7.26 13.99
N GLY A 17 -11.97 -6.23 13.50
CA GLY A 17 -11.89 -4.86 13.99
C GLY A 17 -10.70 -4.06 13.43
N THR A 18 -9.82 -4.66 12.64
CA THR A 18 -8.66 -3.97 12.06
C THR A 18 -9.03 -3.29 10.75
N LYS A 19 -8.41 -2.13 10.47
CA LYS A 19 -8.58 -1.46 9.17
C LYS A 19 -7.67 -2.11 8.13
N LYS A 20 -8.24 -2.52 7.00
CA LYS A 20 -7.51 -2.91 5.79
C LYS A 20 -7.48 -1.75 4.82
N ALA A 21 -6.30 -1.42 4.31
CA ALA A 21 -6.12 -0.43 3.24
C ALA A 21 -5.60 -1.11 1.98
N TYR A 22 -6.25 -0.84 0.86
CA TYR A 22 -5.77 -1.15 -0.49
C TYR A 22 -5.25 0.13 -1.10
N VAL A 23 -3.94 0.19 -1.31
CA VAL A 23 -3.24 1.36 -1.83
C VAL A 23 -2.88 1.10 -3.29
N ARG A 24 -3.35 1.97 -4.19
CA ARG A 24 -2.96 1.96 -5.60
C ARG A 24 -1.85 2.98 -5.80
N LEU A 25 -0.68 2.50 -6.21
CA LEU A 25 0.48 3.35 -6.53
C LEU A 25 0.25 4.09 -7.87
N THR A 26 1.00 5.17 -8.08
CA THR A 26 1.08 5.76 -9.43
C THR A 26 1.86 4.80 -10.36
N PRO A 27 1.69 4.91 -11.68
CA PRO A 27 2.40 4.05 -12.64
C PRO A 27 3.92 4.17 -12.56
N ASP A 28 4.43 5.24 -11.96
CA ASP A 28 5.86 5.53 -11.81
C ASP A 28 6.53 4.65 -10.74
N TYR A 29 5.76 3.96 -9.89
CA TYR A 29 6.27 3.12 -8.81
C TYR A 29 5.74 1.68 -8.94
N ASP A 30 6.66 0.71 -8.90
CA ASP A 30 6.32 -0.71 -8.82
C ASP A 30 6.02 -1.13 -7.37
N ALA A 31 4.95 -1.90 -7.17
CA ALA A 31 4.56 -2.43 -5.88
C ALA A 31 5.55 -3.48 -5.35
N LEU A 32 6.19 -4.27 -6.21
CA LEU A 32 7.20 -5.25 -5.81
C LEU A 32 8.45 -4.58 -5.25
N ASP A 33 8.95 -3.55 -5.91
CA ASP A 33 10.12 -2.79 -5.45
C ASP A 33 9.86 -2.10 -4.11
N VAL A 34 8.64 -1.57 -3.95
CA VAL A 34 8.20 -0.99 -2.67
C VAL A 34 8.13 -2.07 -1.58
N ALA A 35 7.58 -3.25 -1.88
CA ALA A 35 7.50 -4.36 -0.92
C ALA A 35 8.90 -4.84 -0.48
N ASN A 36 9.85 -4.91 -1.41
CA ASN A 36 11.24 -5.25 -1.14
C ASN A 36 11.92 -4.21 -0.23
N LYS A 37 11.69 -2.92 -0.46
CA LYS A 37 12.21 -1.85 0.42
C LYS A 37 11.66 -1.90 1.84
N ILE A 38 10.44 -2.41 2.02
CA ILE A 38 9.82 -2.57 3.34
C ILE A 38 10.27 -3.89 3.99
N GLY A 39 10.76 -4.86 3.22
CA GLY A 39 11.27 -6.15 3.72
C GLY A 39 10.19 -7.16 4.06
N ILE A 40 9.07 -7.13 3.32
CA ILE A 40 7.91 -8.02 3.55
C ILE A 40 7.87 -9.18 2.53
N ILE A 41 8.84 -9.26 1.62
CA ILE A 41 8.95 -10.33 0.62
C ILE A 41 9.72 -11.55 1.15
#